data_AF-W0FUA2-F1
#
_entry.id   AF-W0FUA2-F1
#
_cell.length_a   1.000
_cell.length_b   1.000
_cell.length_c   1.000
_cell.angle_alpha   90.00
_cell.angle_beta   90.00
_cell.angle_gamma   90.00
#
_symmetry.space_group_name_H-M   'P 1'
#
loop_
_entity.id
_entity.type
_entity.pdbx_description
1 polymer ?
#
loop_
_entity_poly.entity_id
_entity_poly.type
_entity_poly.pdbx_seq_one_letter_code
_entity_poly.pdbx_strand_id
1 'polypeptide(L)' 'MVKKQNGATQDKPFQSIKDAARTTGLSVHFLRTEIKKGTIPIVKAGVKVYVNIPRLLEKLDSVS' A
#
# COMPACT_ATOMS: atom_id res chain seq x y z
N MET A 1 -5.84 -25.28 5.48
CA MET A 1 -6.40 -24.23 4.60
C MET A 1 -5.33 -23.19 4.32
N VAL A 2 -4.48 -23.40 3.31
CA VAL A 2 -3.47 -22.42 2.89
C VAL A 2 -4.17 -21.42 1.96
N LYS A 3 -4.29 -20.15 2.37
CA LYS A 3 -4.87 -19.09 1.53
C LYS A 3 -3.93 -18.87 0.34
N LYS A 4 -4.37 -19.32 -0.84
CA LYS A 4 -3.77 -19.07 -2.15
C LYS A 4 -3.51 -17.56 -2.31
N GLN A 5 -2.27 -17.13 -2.16
CA GLN A 5 -1.88 -15.77 -2.50
C GLN A 5 -1.63 -15.76 -4.00
N ASN A 6 -2.62 -15.29 -4.75
CA ASN A 6 -2.49 -15.08 -6.19
C ASN A 6 -1.36 -14.08 -6.44
N GLY A 7 -0.25 -14.55 -6.99
CA GLY A 7 0.81 -13.71 -7.53
C GLY A 7 0.35 -13.13 -8.87
N ALA A 8 0.14 -11.81 -8.92
CA ALA A 8 0.00 -11.04 -10.15
C ALA A 8 -0.07 -9.54 -9.84
N THR A 9 1.00 -8.92 -9.33
CA THR A 9 1.03 -7.44 -9.26
C THR A 9 2.43 -6.83 -9.13
N GLN A 10 3.41 -7.29 -9.90
CA GLN A 10 4.72 -6.60 -9.90
C GLN A 10 4.67 -5.23 -10.59
N ASP A 11 3.66 -4.97 -11.44
CA ASP A 11 3.65 -3.76 -12.30
C ASP A 11 2.51 -2.75 -12.05
N LYS A 12 1.70 -2.90 -10.99
CA LYS A 12 0.67 -1.88 -10.69
C LYS A 12 1.21 -0.81 -9.75
N PRO A 13 1.30 0.47 -10.18
CA PRO A 13 1.78 1.55 -9.33
C PRO A 13 0.79 1.88 -8.19
N PHE A 14 -0.51 1.62 -8.40
CA PHE A 14 -1.56 1.82 -7.42
C PHE A 14 -2.09 0.47 -6.92
N GLN A 15 -1.93 0.21 -5.63
CA GLN A 15 -2.30 -1.07 -5.02
C GLN A 15 -3.37 -0.90 -3.95
N SER A 16 -4.17 -1.94 -3.71
CA SER A 16 -5.09 -1.93 -2.56
C SER A 16 -4.28 -1.93 -1.26
N ILE A 17 -4.87 -1.49 -0.14
CA ILE A 17 -4.16 -1.48 1.16
C ILE A 17 -3.62 -2.88 1.53
N LYS A 18 -4.34 -3.94 1.17
CA LYS A 18 -3.93 -5.32 1.47
C LYS A 18 -2.74 -5.76 0.60
N ASP A 19 -2.73 -5.36 -0.66
CA ASP A 19 -1.63 -5.68 -1.57
C ASP A 19 -0.41 -4.83 -1.26
N ALA A 20 -0.61 -3.54 -0.98
CA ALA A 20 0.40 -2.62 -0.50
C ALA A 20 1.15 -3.16 0.73
N ALA A 21 0.41 -3.70 1.71
CA ALA A 21 1.00 -4.32 2.90
C ALA A 21 1.89 -5.53 2.58
N ARG A 22 1.54 -6.31 1.54
CA ARG A 22 2.36 -7.45 1.08
C ARG A 22 3.61 -6.97 0.35
N THR A 23 3.50 -5.92 -0.44
CA THR A 23 4.60 -5.36 -1.24
C THR A 23 5.63 -4.63 -0.38
N THR A 24 5.19 -3.81 0.57
CA THR A 24 6.10 -3.02 1.42
C THR A 24 6.54 -3.74 2.69
N GLY A 25 5.93 -4.87 3.04
CA GLY A 25 6.15 -5.56 4.30
C GLY A 25 5.53 -4.86 5.52
N LEU A 26 4.84 -3.74 5.34
CA LEU A 26 4.16 -3.01 6.41
C LEU A 26 2.83 -3.66 6.78
N SER A 27 2.41 -3.49 8.04
CA SER A 27 1.11 -4.01 8.46
C SER A 27 -0.07 -3.20 7.87
N VAL A 28 -1.18 -3.88 7.59
CA VAL A 28 -2.43 -3.22 7.15
C VAL A 28 -2.91 -2.19 8.17
N HIS A 29 -2.70 -2.45 9.46
CA HIS A 29 -3.08 -1.53 10.51
C HIS A 29 -2.26 -0.23 10.44
N PHE A 30 -0.94 -0.35 10.27
CA PHE A 30 -0.05 0.80 10.08
C PHE A 30 -0.47 1.64 8.88
N LEU A 31 -0.69 1.02 7.71
CA LEU A 31 -1.13 1.73 6.52
C LEU A 31 -2.45 2.47 6.74
N ARG A 32 -3.44 1.86 7.40
CA ARG A 32 -4.73 2.53 7.71
C ARG A 32 -4.56 3.73 8.64
N THR A 33 -3.70 3.62 9.64
CA THR A 33 -3.42 4.70 10.58
C THR A 33 -2.73 5.87 9.88
N GLU A 34 -1.73 5.59 9.06
CA GLU A 34 -0.99 6.64 8.32
C GLU A 34 -1.83 7.27 7.19
N ILE A 35 -2.75 6.51 6.59
CA ILE A 35 -3.75 7.04 5.65
C ILE A 35 -4.67 8.05 6.36
N LYS A 36 -5.09 7.77 7.60
CA LYS A 36 -5.89 8.72 8.39
C LYS A 36 -5.11 9.97 8.77
N LYS A 37 -3.80 9.84 9.02
CA LYS A 37 -2.91 10.97 9.29
C LYS A 37 -2.58 11.80 8.04
N GLY A 38 -2.80 11.24 6.84
CA GLY A 38 -2.46 11.89 5.57
C GLY A 38 -0.98 11.76 5.18
N THR A 39 -0.22 10.89 5.86
CA THR A 39 1.22 10.71 5.62
C THR A 39 1.50 9.93 4.33
N ILE A 40 0.60 9.02 3.96
CA ILE A 40 0.78 8.11 2.82
C ILE A 40 0.16 8.70 1.54
N PRO A 41 0.88 8.66 0.41
CA PRO A 41 0.32 9.06 -0.89
C PRO A 41 -0.76 8.05 -1.33
N ILE A 42 -2.02 8.49 -1.32
CA ILE A 42 -3.17 7.69 -1.73
C ILE A 42 -3.93 8.31 -2.89
N VAL A 43 -4.66 7.47 -3.60
CA VAL A 43 -5.69 7.87 -4.57
C VAL A 43 -7.03 7.27 -4.13
N LYS A 44 -8.05 8.12 -4.03
CA LYS A 44 -9.42 7.70 -3.74
C LYS A 44 -10.17 7.49 -5.05
N ALA A 45 -10.79 6.34 -5.22
CA ALA A 45 -11.64 5.99 -6.36
C ALA A 45 -13.02 5.57 -5.83
N GLY A 46 -13.86 6.58 -5.56
CA GLY A 46 -15.13 6.39 -4.87
C GLY A 46 -14.92 5.82 -3.46
N VAL A 47 -15.51 4.64 -3.19
CA VAL A 47 -15.41 3.95 -1.89
C VAL A 47 -14.04 3.27 -1.69
N LYS A 48 -13.32 3.00 -2.79
CA LYS A 48 -12.03 2.28 -2.74
C LYS A 48 -10.87 3.27 -2.59
N VAL A 49 -9.88 2.88 -1.79
CA VAL A 49 -8.62 3.61 -1.61
C VAL A 49 -7.49 2.76 -2.15
N TYR A 50 -6.65 3.38 -2.98
CA TYR A 50 -5.44 2.81 -3.52
C TYR A 50 -4.22 3.57 -2.99
N VAL A 51 -3.14 2.86 -2.74
CA VAL A 51 -1.87 3.39 -2.28
C VAL A 51 -0.92 3.51 -3.46
N ASN A 52 -0.28 4.67 -3.62
CA ASN A 52 0.79 4.87 -4.60
C ASN A 52 2.07 4.26 -4.03
N ILE A 53 2.46 3.09 -4.53
CA ILE A 53 3.60 2.32 -4.01
C ILE A 53 4.94 2.98 -4.34
N PRO A 54 5.23 3.37 -5.59
CA PRO A 54 6.49 4.04 -5.91
C PRO A 54 6.76 5.25 -5.00
N ARG A 55 5.77 6.13 -4.83
CA ARG A 55 5.92 7.32 -4.00
C ARG A 55 6.04 7.00 -2.51
N LEU A 56 5.41 5.93 -2.07
CA LEU A 56 5.54 5.46 -0.68
C LEU A 56 6.96 4.92 -0.42
N LEU A 57 7.52 4.14 -1.35
CA LEU A 57 8.88 3.60 -1.25
C LEU A 57 9.93 4.73 -1.23
N GLU A 58 9.84 5.69 -2.16
CA GLU A 58 10.71 6.88 -2.17
C GLU A 58 10.68 7.61 -0.81
N LYS A 59 9.50 7.72 -0.21
CA LYS A 59 9.34 8.38 1.09
C LYS A 59 9.96 7.58 2.23
N LEU A 60 9.87 6.25 2.20
CA LEU A 60 10.52 5.39 3.19
C LEU A 60 12.05 5.46 3.06
N ASP A 61 12.55 5.44 1.84
CA ASP A 61 14.00 5.57 1.57
C ASP A 61 14.53 6.93 2.01
N SER A 62 13.74 8.01 1.89
CA SER A 62 14.15 9.34 2.33
C SER A 62 14.26 9.53 3.85
N VAL A 63 13.69 8.59 4.64
CA VAL A 63 13.67 8.66 6.11
C VAL A 63 14.72 7.73 6.74
N SER A 64 15.29 6.80 5.97
CA SER A 64 16.33 5.88 6.41
C SER A 64 17.73 6.46 6.25
#